data_AF-A0AAN9J3G4-F1
#
_entry.id   AF-A0AAN9J3G4-F1
#
_cell.length_a   1.000
_cell.length_b   1.000
_cell.length_c   1.000
_cell.angle_alpha   90.00
_cell.angle_beta   90.00
_cell.angle_gamma   90.00
#
_symmetry.space_group_name_H-M   'P 1'
#
loop_
_entity.id
_entity.type
_entity.pdbx_description
1 polymer ?
#
loop_
_entity_poly.entity_id
_entity_poly.type
_entity_poly.pdbx_seq_one_letter_code
_entity_poly.pdbx_strand_id
1 'polypeptide(L)'
;MSNTCISSISKVYLFYSKIDMESKRNSNSKEKNNLAAAAQEEEEEELELFEQDQQQDGNQEEEDSEILKRRISSHPLYGLLVETHLECLKVGDISNLDSELKMNQMHAMQKQNLGMFSQTELDLFMEAYCLALGQLKEAMEEPQQKSMAFINNMHSQLRDLTKAPPAEPADATSSSSECKFRRNPTI
;
A
#
# COMPACT_ATOMS: atom_id res chain seq x y z
N MET A 1 20.76 -19.13 -0.53
CA MET A 1 21.36 -18.15 -1.47
C MET A 1 20.75 -18.42 -2.83
N SER A 2 19.97 -17.47 -3.34
CA SER A 2 19.06 -17.62 -4.49
C SER A 2 19.83 -17.81 -5.81
N ASN A 3 19.27 -18.63 -6.71
CA ASN A 3 19.86 -19.03 -8.00
C ASN A 3 20.28 -17.84 -8.90
N THR A 4 19.64 -16.68 -8.72
CA THR A 4 19.98 -15.43 -9.41
C THR A 4 21.38 -14.91 -9.07
N CYS A 5 21.83 -15.09 -7.82
CA CYS A 5 23.16 -14.64 -7.37
C CYS A 5 24.28 -15.50 -7.98
N ILE A 6 24.01 -16.79 -8.19
CA ILE A 6 24.97 -17.74 -8.80
C ILE A 6 25.13 -17.46 -10.30
N SER A 7 24.03 -17.08 -10.99
CA SER A 7 24.04 -16.71 -12.41
C SER A 7 24.85 -15.43 -12.66
N SER A 8 24.66 -14.39 -11.83
CA SER A 8 25.42 -13.13 -11.97
C SER A 8 26.92 -13.31 -11.72
N ILE A 9 27.31 -14.16 -10.76
CA ILE A 9 28.72 -14.43 -10.45
C ILE A 9 29.39 -15.20 -11.60
N SER A 10 28.72 -16.17 -12.23
CA SER A 10 29.26 -16.90 -13.39
C SER A 10 29.46 -16.00 -14.61
N LYS A 11 28.54 -15.05 -14.85
CA LYS A 11 28.63 -14.11 -15.96
C LYS A 11 29.79 -13.13 -15.79
N VAL A 12 30.03 -12.64 -14.58
CA VAL A 12 31.20 -11.79 -14.27
C VAL A 12 32.52 -12.57 -14.46
N TYR A 13 32.57 -13.84 -14.04
CA TYR A 13 33.77 -14.67 -14.22
C TYR A 13 34.09 -14.95 -15.69
N LEU A 14 33.06 -15.19 -16.52
CA LEU A 14 33.21 -15.38 -17.95
C LEU A 14 33.68 -14.09 -18.64
N PHE A 15 33.18 -12.93 -18.23
CA PHE A 15 33.61 -11.64 -18.75
C PHE A 15 35.08 -11.33 -18.40
N TYR A 16 35.50 -11.53 -17.14
CA TYR A 16 36.89 -11.34 -16.72
C TYR A 16 37.86 -12.32 -17.41
N SER A 17 37.42 -13.55 -17.66
CA SER A 17 38.23 -14.55 -18.38
C SER A 17 38.38 -14.24 -19.87
N LYS A 18 37.40 -13.51 -20.45
CA LYS A 18 37.43 -13.11 -21.87
C LYS A 18 38.39 -11.94 -22.10
N ILE A 19 38.46 -11.00 -21.16
CA ILE A 19 39.41 -9.87 -21.19
C ILE A 19 40.88 -10.35 -21.09
N ASP A 20 41.18 -11.37 -20.28
CA ASP A 20 42.56 -11.85 -20.08
C ASP A 20 43.14 -12.60 -21.30
N MET A 21 42.27 -13.09 -22.19
CA MET A 21 42.67 -13.77 -23.44
C MET A 21 42.96 -12.82 -24.61
N GLU A 22 42.56 -11.54 -24.49
CA GLU A 22 42.67 -10.55 -25.55
C GLU A 22 44.08 -9.94 -25.66
N SER A 23 44.95 -10.18 -24.66
CA SER A 23 46.30 -9.61 -24.61
C SER A 23 47.33 -10.31 -25.51
N LYS A 24 46.95 -11.27 -26.37
CA LYS A 24 47.95 -12.02 -27.15
C LYS A 24 47.51 -12.45 -28.54
N ARG A 25 47.28 -11.50 -29.45
CA ARG A 25 47.45 -11.71 -30.90
C ARG A 25 47.50 -10.40 -31.71
N ASN A 26 48.68 -9.76 -31.73
CA ASN A 26 49.04 -8.81 -32.77
C ASN A 26 49.99 -9.50 -33.78
N SER A 27 49.52 -9.74 -35.01
CA SER A 27 50.27 -9.49 -36.26
C SER A 27 49.57 -10.09 -37.48
N ASN A 28 49.55 -9.29 -38.54
CA ASN A 28 49.34 -9.58 -39.95
C ASN A 28 47.92 -9.72 -40.53
N SER A 29 47.85 -9.16 -41.74
CA SER A 29 46.75 -8.44 -42.36
C SER A 29 46.32 -9.15 -43.66
N LYS A 30 45.03 -9.01 -44.00
CA LYS A 30 44.34 -9.38 -45.26
C LYS A 30 43.49 -10.66 -45.34
N GLU A 31 43.35 -11.44 -44.28
CA GLU A 31 42.36 -12.54 -44.23
C GLU A 31 41.49 -12.45 -42.97
N LYS A 32 40.97 -11.25 -42.68
CA LYS A 32 40.09 -11.00 -41.52
C LYS A 32 38.75 -10.35 -41.87
N ASN A 33 38.57 -9.91 -43.11
CA ASN A 33 37.41 -9.10 -43.48
C ASN A 33 36.13 -9.92 -43.76
N ASN A 34 36.23 -11.25 -43.85
CA ASN A 34 35.05 -12.11 -44.00
C ASN A 34 34.67 -12.87 -42.71
N LEU A 35 35.58 -12.95 -41.73
CA LEU A 35 35.32 -13.60 -40.44
C LEU A 35 34.79 -12.62 -39.39
N ALA A 36 35.12 -11.33 -39.53
CA ALA A 36 34.59 -10.27 -38.67
C ALA A 36 33.11 -9.95 -38.98
N ALA A 37 32.70 -10.01 -40.25
CA ALA A 37 31.30 -9.75 -40.64
C ALA A 37 30.34 -10.82 -40.11
N ALA A 38 30.70 -12.11 -40.20
CA ALA A 38 29.88 -13.20 -39.66
C ALA A 38 29.80 -13.16 -38.11
N ALA A 39 30.88 -12.74 -37.44
CA ALA A 39 30.87 -12.56 -35.99
C ALA A 39 30.06 -11.34 -35.53
N GLN A 40 29.94 -10.30 -36.38
CA GLN A 40 29.08 -9.15 -36.12
C GLN A 40 27.60 -9.48 -36.32
N GLU A 41 27.26 -10.26 -37.35
CA GLU A 41 25.87 -10.73 -37.56
C GLU A 41 25.41 -11.64 -36.42
N GLU A 42 26.25 -12.56 -35.92
CA GLU A 42 25.92 -13.40 -34.75
C GLU A 42 25.75 -12.59 -33.45
N GLU A 43 26.53 -11.52 -33.23
CA GLU A 43 26.42 -10.65 -32.06
C GLU A 43 25.18 -9.72 -32.13
N GLU A 44 24.81 -9.25 -33.33
CA GLU A 44 23.56 -8.51 -33.57
C GLU A 44 22.32 -9.40 -33.41
N GLU A 45 22.37 -10.65 -33.88
CA GLU A 45 21.28 -11.63 -33.73
C GLU A 45 21.12 -12.08 -32.25
N GLU A 46 22.22 -12.20 -31.49
CA GLU A 46 22.19 -12.47 -30.04
C GLU A 46 21.63 -11.28 -29.24
N LEU A 47 21.89 -10.04 -29.66
CA LEU A 47 21.31 -8.82 -29.08
C LEU A 47 19.81 -8.69 -29.40
N GLU A 48 19.38 -8.97 -30.64
CA GLU A 48 17.95 -8.96 -31.01
C GLU A 48 17.15 -10.05 -30.27
N LEU A 49 17.73 -11.23 -30.04
CA LEU A 49 17.10 -12.29 -29.24
C LEU A 49 16.95 -11.89 -27.77
N PHE A 50 17.94 -11.21 -27.19
CA PHE A 50 17.87 -10.67 -25.83
C PHE A 50 16.81 -9.57 -25.68
N GLU A 51 16.64 -8.71 -26.69
CA GLU A 51 15.59 -7.69 -26.71
C GLU A 51 14.19 -8.31 -26.89
N GLN A 52 14.05 -9.36 -27.70
CA GLN A 52 12.80 -10.10 -27.85
C GLN A 52 12.39 -10.79 -26.54
N ASP A 53 13.30 -11.48 -25.85
CA ASP A 53 13.00 -12.14 -24.56
C ASP A 53 12.54 -11.13 -23.50
N GLN A 54 13.16 -9.93 -23.47
CA GLN A 54 12.77 -8.86 -22.54
C GLN A 54 11.42 -8.22 -22.88
N GLN A 55 11.05 -8.13 -24.17
CA GLN A 55 9.73 -7.66 -24.60
C GLN A 55 8.64 -8.72 -24.38
N GLN A 56 8.97 -10.00 -24.54
CA GLN A 56 8.04 -11.12 -24.37
C GLN A 56 7.67 -11.31 -22.89
N ASP A 57 8.63 -11.19 -21.97
CA ASP A 57 8.39 -11.24 -20.52
C ASP A 57 7.51 -10.07 -20.03
N GLY A 58 7.79 -8.84 -20.52
CA GLY A 58 6.97 -7.67 -20.18
C GLY A 58 5.53 -7.75 -20.67
N ASN A 59 5.31 -8.26 -21.89
CA ASN A 59 3.97 -8.41 -22.45
C ASN A 59 3.15 -9.52 -21.76
N GLN A 60 3.80 -10.60 -21.32
CA GLN A 60 3.17 -11.68 -20.55
C GLN A 60 2.73 -11.20 -19.15
N GLU A 61 3.58 -10.41 -18.47
CA GLU A 61 3.26 -9.81 -17.16
C GLU A 61 2.03 -8.88 -17.25
N GLU A 62 1.95 -8.06 -18.30
CA GLU A 62 0.81 -7.18 -18.53
C GLU A 62 -0.49 -7.97 -18.76
N GLU A 63 -0.45 -9.02 -19.57
CA GLU A 63 -1.58 -9.90 -19.82
C GLU A 63 -2.08 -10.58 -18.54
N ASP A 64 -1.16 -11.14 -17.74
CA ASP A 64 -1.49 -11.76 -16.46
C ASP A 64 -2.12 -10.75 -15.49
N SER A 65 -1.64 -9.51 -15.50
CA SER A 65 -2.20 -8.43 -14.68
C SER A 65 -3.64 -8.09 -15.10
N GLU A 66 -3.93 -8.05 -16.40
CA GLU A 66 -5.27 -7.77 -16.93
C GLU A 66 -6.23 -8.93 -16.67
N ILE A 67 -5.76 -10.18 -16.76
CA ILE A 67 -6.53 -11.37 -16.37
C ILE A 67 -6.89 -11.30 -14.88
N LEU A 68 -5.94 -10.95 -14.02
CA LEU A 68 -6.18 -10.83 -12.59
C LEU A 68 -7.17 -9.71 -12.26
N LYS A 69 -7.01 -8.52 -12.86
CA LYS A 69 -7.97 -7.41 -12.72
C LYS A 69 -9.37 -7.82 -13.15
N ARG A 70 -9.49 -8.55 -14.27
CA ARG A 70 -10.78 -9.10 -14.72
C ARG A 70 -11.37 -10.07 -13.70
N ARG A 71 -10.57 -11.01 -13.19
CA ARG A 71 -11.03 -11.95 -12.16
C ARG A 71 -11.54 -11.23 -10.91
N ILE A 72 -10.77 -10.26 -10.39
CA ILE A 72 -11.15 -9.45 -9.22
C ILE A 72 -12.46 -8.69 -9.50
N SER A 73 -12.54 -7.96 -10.61
CA SER A 73 -13.72 -7.13 -10.95
C SER A 73 -14.99 -7.94 -11.24
N SER A 74 -14.84 -9.18 -11.75
CA SER A 74 -15.96 -10.10 -11.98
C SER A 74 -16.38 -10.91 -10.74
N HIS A 75 -15.65 -10.79 -9.63
CA HIS A 75 -15.87 -11.60 -8.44
C HIS A 75 -17.19 -11.21 -7.73
N PRO A 76 -17.99 -12.17 -7.23
CA PRO A 76 -19.27 -11.88 -6.57
C PRO A 76 -19.16 -10.91 -5.37
N LEU A 77 -18.05 -10.97 -4.63
CA LEU A 77 -17.77 -10.09 -3.49
C LEU A 77 -17.20 -8.71 -3.85
N TYR A 78 -16.90 -8.43 -5.13
CA TYR A 78 -16.25 -7.18 -5.50
C TYR A 78 -17.09 -5.94 -5.14
N GLY A 79 -18.41 -6.00 -5.29
CA GLY A 79 -19.30 -4.92 -4.88
C GLY A 79 -19.22 -4.63 -3.37
N LEU A 80 -19.28 -5.68 -2.55
CA LEU A 80 -19.18 -5.58 -1.09
C LEU A 80 -17.81 -5.04 -0.65
N LEU A 81 -16.75 -5.50 -1.30
CA LEU A 81 -15.39 -5.03 -1.07
C LEU A 81 -15.28 -3.52 -1.29
N VAL A 82 -15.80 -3.02 -2.43
CA VAL A 82 -15.77 -1.59 -2.75
C VAL A 82 -16.60 -0.79 -1.76
N GLU A 83 -17.80 -1.27 -1.43
CA GLU A 83 -18.70 -0.62 -0.47
C GLU A 83 -18.04 -0.47 0.91
N THR A 84 -17.55 -1.57 1.48
CA THR A 84 -16.87 -1.57 2.79
C THR A 84 -15.62 -0.69 2.78
N HIS A 85 -14.88 -0.64 1.66
CA HIS A 85 -13.73 0.24 1.52
C HIS A 85 -14.12 1.71 1.53
N LEU A 86 -15.19 2.08 0.81
CA LEU A 86 -15.71 3.45 0.80
C LEU A 86 -16.24 3.87 2.17
N GLU A 87 -16.87 2.97 2.92
CA GLU A 87 -17.28 3.23 4.30
C GLU A 87 -16.08 3.53 5.21
N CYS A 88 -14.99 2.78 5.09
CA CYS A 88 -13.75 3.08 5.82
C CYS A 88 -13.21 4.49 5.50
N LEU A 89 -13.15 4.85 4.22
CA LEU A 89 -12.68 6.17 3.79
C LEU A 89 -13.57 7.30 4.33
N LYS A 90 -14.88 7.06 4.40
CA LYS A 90 -15.86 8.00 4.94
C LYS A 90 -15.68 8.22 6.45
N VAL A 91 -15.50 7.14 7.23
CA VAL A 91 -15.22 7.24 8.68
C VAL A 91 -13.88 7.94 8.93
N GLY A 92 -12.90 7.74 8.03
CA GLY A 92 -11.61 8.42 8.09
C GLY A 92 -11.59 9.88 7.64
N ASP A 93 -12.68 10.41 7.07
CA ASP A 93 -12.71 11.72 6.38
C ASP A 93 -11.63 11.85 5.28
N ILE A 94 -11.24 10.71 4.69
CA ILE A 94 -10.22 10.62 3.62
C ILE A 94 -10.88 10.75 2.24
N SER A 95 -12.22 10.61 2.16
CA SER A 95 -12.96 10.66 0.89
C SER A 95 -12.80 12.00 0.13
N ASN A 96 -12.40 13.07 0.80
CA ASN A 96 -12.14 14.39 0.20
C ASN A 96 -10.68 14.60 -0.23
N LEU A 97 -9.75 13.71 0.12
CA LEU A 97 -8.32 13.79 -0.26
C LEU A 97 -8.03 13.27 -1.69
N ASP A 98 -9.09 12.98 -2.44
CA ASP A 98 -9.10 12.35 -3.78
C ASP A 98 -8.40 13.16 -4.89
N SER A 99 -7.88 14.36 -4.56
CA SER A 99 -7.12 15.21 -5.48
C SER A 99 -5.60 15.08 -5.33
N GLU A 100 -5.09 14.73 -4.14
CA GLU A 100 -3.65 14.80 -3.85
C GLU A 100 -2.96 13.43 -3.94
N LEU A 101 -3.71 12.33 -3.79
CA LEU A 101 -3.18 10.96 -3.87
C LEU A 101 -3.21 10.33 -5.28
N LYS A 102 -3.98 10.89 -6.23
CA LYS A 102 -4.04 10.37 -7.62
C LYS A 102 -2.71 10.45 -8.38
N MET A 103 -1.73 11.23 -7.90
CA MET A 103 -0.46 11.47 -8.62
C MET A 103 0.72 10.57 -8.20
N ASN A 104 0.66 9.88 -7.05
CA ASN A 104 1.86 9.24 -6.49
C ASN A 104 1.89 7.71 -6.51
N GLN A 105 0.94 7.02 -7.15
CA GLN A 105 0.90 5.56 -7.09
C GLN A 105 0.69 4.92 -8.46
N MET A 106 1.73 4.96 -9.31
CA MET A 106 1.84 4.02 -10.43
C MET A 106 3.28 3.62 -10.78
N HIS A 107 4.27 3.79 -9.88
CA HIS A 107 5.66 3.42 -10.20
C HIS A 107 6.45 2.72 -9.08
N ALA A 108 5.81 2.32 -7.98
CA ALA A 108 6.53 1.68 -6.86
C ALA A 108 5.89 0.39 -6.34
N MET A 109 5.01 -0.27 -7.10
CA MET A 109 4.67 -1.66 -6.78
C MET A 109 5.80 -2.54 -7.33
N GLN A 110 6.63 -2.97 -6.40
CA GLN A 110 7.63 -4.03 -6.57
C GLN A 110 7.00 -5.15 -7.40
N LYS A 111 7.61 -5.44 -8.57
CA LYS A 111 7.27 -6.54 -9.50
C LYS A 111 7.25 -7.87 -8.73
N GLN A 112 6.15 -8.16 -8.06
CA GLN A 112 5.89 -9.44 -7.45
C GLN A 112 5.18 -10.28 -8.49
N ASN A 113 5.67 -11.50 -8.67
CA ASN A 113 5.14 -12.47 -9.61
C ASN A 113 3.68 -12.76 -9.22
N LEU A 114 2.73 -12.01 -9.80
CA LEU A 114 1.28 -12.12 -9.61
C LEU A 114 0.73 -13.36 -10.36
N GLY A 115 1.62 -14.28 -10.73
CA GLY A 115 1.36 -15.47 -11.52
C GLY A 115 0.23 -16.29 -10.92
N MET A 116 -0.94 -16.11 -11.53
CA MET A 116 -2.07 -17.01 -11.54
C MET A 116 -2.56 -17.47 -10.15
N PHE A 117 -3.18 -16.57 -9.39
CA PHE A 117 -4.03 -16.96 -8.25
C PHE A 117 -5.02 -18.05 -8.67
N SER A 118 -5.11 -19.11 -7.87
CA SER A 118 -6.22 -20.05 -7.97
C SER A 118 -7.53 -19.35 -7.59
N GLN A 119 -8.66 -19.84 -8.11
CA GLN A 119 -9.98 -19.27 -7.77
C GLN A 119 -10.20 -19.27 -6.24
N THR A 120 -9.78 -20.35 -5.56
CA THR A 120 -9.90 -20.50 -4.11
C THR A 120 -9.07 -19.50 -3.31
N GLU A 121 -7.88 -19.12 -3.79
CA GLU A 121 -7.05 -18.11 -3.12
C GLU A 121 -7.65 -16.71 -3.29
N LEU A 122 -8.21 -16.42 -4.47
CA LEU A 122 -8.92 -15.16 -4.69
C LEU A 122 -10.16 -15.06 -3.79
N ASP A 123 -10.94 -16.14 -3.68
CA ASP A 123 -12.12 -16.16 -2.81
C ASP A 123 -11.74 -15.86 -1.35
N LEU A 124 -10.70 -16.55 -0.84
CA LEU A 124 -10.19 -16.33 0.52
C LEU A 124 -9.65 -14.91 0.72
N PHE A 125 -8.93 -14.38 -0.27
CA PHE A 125 -8.44 -13.00 -0.23
C PHE A 125 -9.60 -12.00 -0.15
N MET A 126 -10.61 -12.15 -1.00
CA MET A 126 -11.76 -11.25 -1.05
C MET A 126 -12.52 -11.24 0.29
N GLU A 127 -12.73 -12.42 0.89
CA GLU A 127 -13.37 -12.55 2.21
C GLU A 127 -12.53 -11.91 3.32
N ALA A 128 -11.24 -12.28 3.40
CA ALA A 128 -10.33 -11.75 4.42
C ALA A 128 -10.20 -10.23 4.34
N TYR A 129 -10.19 -9.67 3.12
CA TYR A 129 -10.09 -8.23 2.92
C TYR A 129 -11.37 -7.50 3.36
N CYS A 130 -12.55 -8.01 3.00
CA CYS A 130 -13.82 -7.45 3.46
C CYS A 130 -13.90 -7.46 5.00
N LEU A 131 -13.50 -8.57 5.64
CA LEU A 131 -13.46 -8.69 7.09
C LEU A 131 -12.50 -7.67 7.73
N ALA A 132 -11.29 -7.54 7.18
CA ALA A 132 -10.29 -6.60 7.67
C ALA A 132 -10.78 -5.14 7.56
N LEU A 133 -11.43 -4.77 6.45
CA LEU A 133 -12.05 -3.46 6.30
C LEU A 133 -13.16 -3.21 7.33
N GLY A 134 -14.04 -4.20 7.55
CA GLY A 134 -15.10 -4.09 8.55
C GLY A 134 -14.55 -3.83 9.96
N GLN A 135 -13.50 -4.56 10.35
CA GLN A 135 -12.82 -4.36 11.64
C GLN A 135 -12.14 -2.99 11.72
N LEU A 136 -11.51 -2.54 10.64
CA LEU A 136 -10.90 -1.22 10.58
C LEU A 136 -11.94 -0.11 10.76
N LYS A 137 -13.08 -0.21 10.06
CA LYS A 137 -14.19 0.74 10.19
C LYS A 137 -14.66 0.83 11.64
N GLU A 138 -14.96 -0.31 12.27
CA GLU A 138 -15.41 -0.35 13.67
C GLU A 138 -14.37 0.27 14.61
N ALA A 139 -13.10 -0.09 14.44
CA ALA A 139 -12.00 0.43 15.25
C ALA A 139 -11.80 1.95 15.10
N MET A 140 -12.17 2.53 13.95
CA MET A 140 -12.13 3.99 13.73
C MET A 140 -13.39 4.69 14.24
N GLU A 141 -14.55 4.08 14.07
CA GLU A 141 -15.85 4.67 14.44
C GLU A 141 -16.05 4.68 15.96
N GLU A 142 -15.62 3.63 16.66
CA GLU A 142 -15.77 3.50 18.10
C GLU A 142 -15.17 4.65 18.92
N PRO A 143 -13.90 5.06 18.73
CA PRO A 143 -13.33 6.19 19.43
C PRO A 143 -14.01 7.51 19.05
N GLN A 144 -14.45 7.69 17.81
CA GLN A 144 -15.19 8.89 17.39
C GLN A 144 -16.52 9.02 18.12
N GLN A 145 -17.30 7.93 18.20
CA GLN A 145 -18.56 7.90 18.92
C GLN A 145 -18.36 8.15 20.42
N LYS A 146 -17.33 7.55 21.03
CA LYS A 146 -16.97 7.80 22.44
C LYS A 146 -16.65 9.26 22.71
N SER A 147 -15.84 9.89 21.86
CA SER A 147 -15.51 11.32 21.98
C SER A 147 -16.76 12.20 21.82
N MET A 148 -17.61 11.91 20.84
CA MET A 148 -18.86 12.63 20.61
C MET A 148 -19.79 12.52 21.81
N ALA A 149 -19.95 11.32 22.38
CA ALA A 149 -20.76 11.08 23.57
C ALA A 149 -20.22 11.85 24.79
N PHE A 150 -18.91 11.85 24.98
CA PHE A 150 -18.26 12.61 26.06
C PHE A 150 -18.53 14.12 25.92
N ILE A 151 -18.33 14.68 24.72
CA ILE A 151 -18.56 16.10 24.43
C ILE A 151 -20.03 16.47 24.68
N ASN A 152 -20.97 15.67 24.18
CA ASN A 152 -22.41 15.90 24.38
C ASN A 152 -22.81 15.87 25.85
N ASN A 153 -22.26 14.93 26.63
CA ASN A 153 -22.47 14.85 28.07
C ASN A 153 -21.96 16.12 28.78
N MET A 154 -20.73 16.57 28.46
CA MET A 154 -20.17 17.81 29.01
C MET A 154 -21.02 19.03 28.66
N HIS A 155 -21.47 19.15 27.41
CA HIS A 155 -22.38 20.23 27.02
C HIS A 155 -23.71 20.20 27.79
N SER A 156 -24.25 19.02 28.08
CA SER A 156 -25.47 18.91 28.89
C SER A 156 -25.26 19.44 30.31
N GLN A 157 -24.19 18.99 30.98
CA GLN A 157 -23.86 19.44 32.33
C GLN A 157 -23.66 20.96 32.39
N LEU A 158 -22.98 21.55 31.40
CA LEU A 158 -22.79 23.00 31.33
C LEU A 158 -24.11 23.77 31.11
N ARG A 159 -25.04 23.22 30.31
CA ARG A 159 -26.37 23.83 30.13
C ARG A 159 -27.20 23.79 31.42
N ASP A 160 -27.12 22.69 32.16
CA ASP A 160 -27.85 22.55 33.43
C ASP A 160 -27.34 23.54 34.48
N LEU A 161 -26.03 23.81 34.51
CA LEU A 161 -25.44 24.83 35.40
C LEU A 161 -25.80 26.27 35.01
N THR A 162 -25.97 26.55 33.72
CA THR A 162 -26.30 27.90 33.22
C THR A 162 -27.80 28.20 33.23
N LYS A 163 -28.64 27.19 33.41
CA LYS A 163 -30.06 27.35 33.69
C LYS A 163 -30.22 27.79 35.15
N ALA A 164 -30.03 29.09 35.40
CA ALA A 164 -30.20 29.71 36.71
C ALA A 164 -31.58 29.35 37.32
N PRO A 165 -31.68 29.20 38.65
CA PRO A 165 -32.96 29.02 39.31
C PRO A 165 -33.86 30.24 39.02
N PRO A 166 -35.20 30.09 38.98
CA PRO A 166 -36.10 31.23 38.89
C PRO A 166 -35.73 32.21 40.01
N ALA A 167 -35.65 33.50 39.67
CA ALA A 167 -35.49 34.56 40.65
C ALA A 167 -36.69 34.56 41.61
N GLU A 168 -36.57 33.84 42.71
CA GLU A 168 -37.49 33.94 43.84
C GLU A 168 -37.22 35.28 44.55
N PRO A 169 -38.26 36.05 44.88
CA PRO A 169 -38.13 37.39 45.44
C PRO A 169 -37.43 37.36 46.80
N ALA A 170 -36.57 38.35 47.00
CA ALA A 170 -35.82 38.56 48.22
C ALA A 170 -36.73 38.57 49.46
N ASP A 171 -36.49 37.64 50.37
CA ASP A 171 -36.69 37.95 51.78
C ASP A 171 -35.53 37.42 52.62
N ALA A 172 -35.00 38.33 53.43
CA ALA A 172 -33.77 38.17 54.17
C ALA A 172 -34.00 37.30 55.39
N THR A 173 -33.14 36.30 55.64
CA THR A 173 -32.60 36.05 56.99
C THR A 173 -31.31 35.23 56.87
N SER A 174 -30.26 35.84 57.42
CA SER A 174 -28.92 35.31 57.62
C SER A 174 -28.93 33.92 58.27
N SER A 175 -28.30 32.94 57.62
CA SER A 175 -27.81 31.73 58.30
C SER A 175 -26.47 31.32 57.68
N SER A 176 -25.41 31.70 58.39
CA SER A 176 -24.02 31.37 58.08
C SER A 176 -23.75 29.90 58.43
N SER A 177 -23.58 29.04 57.43
CA SER A 177 -23.00 27.70 57.62
C SER A 177 -21.69 27.58 56.84
N GLU A 178 -20.58 27.53 57.57
CA GLU A 178 -19.22 27.31 57.05
C GLU A 178 -19.12 25.99 56.27
N CYS A 179 -18.75 26.05 54.99
CA CYS A 179 -18.34 24.87 54.23
C CYS A 179 -16.87 24.55 54.52
N LYS A 180 -16.62 23.58 55.41
CA LYS A 180 -15.28 23.06 55.66
C LYS A 180 -14.76 22.29 54.44
N PHE A 181 -13.78 22.86 53.75
CA PHE A 181 -12.95 22.16 52.76
C PHE A 181 -12.21 20.99 53.44
N ARG A 182 -12.67 19.76 53.19
CA ARG A 182 -11.89 18.54 53.45
C ARG A 182 -10.94 18.34 52.26
N ARG A 183 -9.69 18.83 52.37
CA ARG A 183 -8.60 18.29 51.54
C ARG A 183 -8.28 16.91 52.07
N ASN A 184 -8.31 15.90 51.21
CA ASN A 184 -7.71 14.61 51.52
C ASN A 184 -6.37 14.54 50.79
N PRO A 185 -5.22 14.49 51.48
CA PRO A 185 -3.96 14.17 50.84
C PRO A 185 -3.68 12.66 50.92
N THR A 186 -2.77 12.22 50.05
CA THR A 186 -2.00 10.95 50.05
C THR A 186 -2.74 9.74 49.45
N ILE A 187 -2.16 8.93 48.56
CA ILE A 187 -0.77 8.73 48.07
C ILE A 187 -0.83 8.60 46.55
#